data_AF-A0A1H2MP51-F1
#
_entry.id   AF-A0A1H2MP51-F1
#
_cell.length_a   1.000
_cell.length_b   1.000
_cell.length_c   1.000
_cell.angle_alpha   90.00
_cell.angle_beta   90.00
_cell.angle_gamma   90.00
#
_symmetry.space_group_name_H-M   'P 1'
#
loop_
_entity.id
_entity.type
_entity.pdbx_description
1 polymer ?
#
loop_
_entity_poly.entity_id
_entity_poly.type
_entity_poly.pdbx_seq_one_letter_code
_entity_poly.pdbx_strand_id
1 'polypeptide(L)'
;MSTTTSNARPTSGSTTSAGPLLLALKVFAALAVVAVLWQFVTAGQLLPRGSEGAETGHAAGAIVLHVVSGLAAIAAVVLWRQRVVSLALAALAVVVFAFGFLQAALGGYSSLYVHIPGAMLLTAGVVWLLVAAVRSRRA
;
A
#
# COMPACT_ATOMS: atom_id res chain seq x y z
N MET A 1 -43.51 -46.10 10.65
CA MET A 1 -42.91 -45.11 9.72
C MET A 1 -41.80 -44.41 10.47
N SER A 2 -40.56 -44.88 10.33
CA SER A 2 -39.43 -44.42 11.14
C SER A 2 -38.61 -43.40 10.36
N THR A 3 -38.54 -42.19 10.90
CA THR A 3 -37.79 -41.05 10.36
C THR A 3 -36.30 -41.26 10.61
N THR A 4 -35.51 -41.47 9.56
CA THR A 4 -34.05 -41.55 9.68
C THR A 4 -33.46 -40.15 9.53
N THR A 5 -32.96 -39.61 10.64
CA THR A 5 -32.30 -38.31 10.75
C THR A 5 -30.96 -38.36 10.02
N SER A 6 -30.81 -37.57 8.94
CA SER A 6 -29.54 -37.42 8.21
C SER A 6 -28.59 -36.56 9.04
N ASN A 7 -27.51 -37.16 9.55
CA ASN A 7 -26.47 -36.47 10.29
C ASN A 7 -25.50 -35.83 9.29
N ALA A 8 -25.70 -34.55 8.98
CA ALA A 8 -24.78 -33.80 8.13
C ALA A 8 -23.43 -33.59 8.86
N ARG A 9 -22.38 -34.15 8.27
CA ARG A 9 -20.98 -34.02 8.70
C ARG A 9 -20.56 -32.55 8.69
N PRO A 10 -19.99 -31.99 9.78
CA PRO A 10 -19.42 -30.66 9.74
C PRO A 10 -18.17 -30.69 8.85
N THR A 11 -18.26 -30.07 7.67
CA THR A 11 -17.08 -29.74 6.88
C THR A 11 -16.34 -28.64 7.64
N SER A 12 -15.25 -29.01 8.32
CA SER A 12 -14.30 -28.06 8.89
C SER A 12 -13.67 -27.27 7.74
N GLY A 13 -14.36 -26.20 7.31
CA GLY A 13 -13.80 -25.24 6.39
C GLY A 13 -12.56 -24.64 7.03
N SER A 14 -11.39 -24.86 6.43
CA SER A 14 -10.15 -24.23 6.81
C SER A 14 -10.35 -22.72 6.70
N THR A 15 -10.64 -22.05 7.82
CA THR A 15 -10.60 -20.60 7.93
C THR A 15 -9.15 -20.17 7.79
N THR A 16 -8.73 -19.91 6.55
CA THR A 16 -7.42 -19.36 6.24
C THR A 16 -7.19 -18.12 7.12
N SER A 17 -6.09 -18.16 7.87
CA SER A 17 -5.68 -17.11 8.80
C SER A 17 -5.48 -15.78 8.07
N ALA A 18 -6.54 -14.96 7.97
CA ALA A 18 -6.49 -13.61 7.42
C ALA A 18 -5.64 -12.65 8.28
N GLY A 19 -5.27 -13.11 9.48
CA GLY A 19 -4.60 -12.32 10.49
C GLY A 19 -3.20 -11.82 10.15
N PRO A 20 -2.26 -12.71 9.78
CA PRO A 20 -0.93 -12.34 9.31
C PRO A 20 -0.97 -11.47 8.06
N LEU A 21 -1.87 -11.74 7.12
CA LEU A 21 -1.99 -10.96 5.88
C LEU A 21 -2.50 -9.53 6.15
N LEU A 22 -3.46 -9.37 7.07
CA LEU A 22 -3.92 -8.06 7.51
C LEU A 22 -2.80 -7.27 8.23
N LEU A 23 -1.95 -7.96 9.01
CA LEU A 23 -0.77 -7.33 9.61
C LEU A 23 0.23 -6.91 8.52
N ALA A 24 0.49 -7.76 7.53
CA ALA A 24 1.37 -7.44 6.41
C ALA A 24 0.90 -6.19 5.65
N LEU A 25 -0.40 -6.08 5.35
CA LEU A 25 -0.98 -4.88 4.75
C LEU A 25 -0.68 -3.62 5.59
N LYS A 26 -0.85 -3.68 6.91
CA LYS A 26 -0.57 -2.55 7.82
C LYS A 26 0.91 -2.18 7.80
N VAL A 27 1.80 -3.17 7.84
CA VAL A 27 3.26 -2.96 7.80
C VAL A 27 3.68 -2.35 6.47
N PHE A 28 3.22 -2.89 5.34
CA PHE A 28 3.55 -2.34 4.02
C PHE A 28 3.02 -0.91 3.83
N ALA A 29 1.81 -0.61 4.31
CA ALA A 29 1.28 0.75 4.29
C ALA A 29 2.12 1.71 5.16
N ALA A 30 2.59 1.26 6.32
CA ALA A 30 3.47 2.06 7.18
C ALA A 30 4.85 2.29 6.53
N LEU A 31 5.44 1.25 5.92
CA LEU A 31 6.69 1.37 5.17
C LEU A 31 6.55 2.31 3.97
N ALA A 32 5.39 2.33 3.30
CA ALA A 32 5.11 3.29 2.25
C ALA A 32 5.14 4.74 2.77
N VAL A 33 4.56 5.01 3.95
CA VAL A 33 4.65 6.35 4.59
C VAL A 33 6.11 6.70 4.86
N VAL A 34 6.89 5.78 5.43
CA VAL A 34 8.32 6.00 5.70
C VAL A 34 9.10 6.29 4.40
N ALA A 35 8.83 5.54 3.34
CA ALA A 35 9.46 5.75 2.03
C ALA A 35 9.11 7.13 1.45
N VAL A 36 7.87 7.59 1.57
CA VAL A 36 7.46 8.94 1.17
C VAL A 36 8.21 10.00 1.99
N LEU A 37 8.32 9.85 3.31
CA LEU A 37 9.10 10.77 4.14
C LEU A 37 10.57 10.84 3.68
N TRP A 38 11.16 9.70 3.32
CA TRP A 38 12.50 9.65 2.74
C TRP A 38 12.59 10.41 1.40
N GLN A 39 11.56 10.33 0.54
CA GLN A 39 11.50 11.14 -0.68
C GLN A 39 11.53 12.64 -0.37
N PHE A 40 10.82 13.10 0.66
CA PHE A 40 10.86 14.51 1.08
C PHE A 40 12.21 14.94 1.63
N VAL A 41 12.88 14.09 2.40
CA VAL A 41 14.23 14.40 2.89
C VAL A 41 15.21 14.51 1.73
N THR A 42 15.21 13.53 0.83
CA THR A 42 16.12 13.54 -0.33
C THR A 42 15.84 14.71 -1.27
N ALA A 43 14.58 14.93 -1.66
CA ALA A 43 14.19 15.99 -2.61
C ALA A 43 14.19 17.40 -2.00
N GLY A 44 13.70 17.55 -0.77
CA GLY A 44 13.53 18.86 -0.13
C GLY A 44 14.77 19.34 0.62
N GLN A 45 15.66 18.43 1.04
CA GLN A 45 16.80 18.78 1.89
C GLN A 45 18.14 18.43 1.24
N LEU A 46 18.32 17.23 0.70
CA LEU A 46 19.64 16.78 0.25
C LEU A 46 20.00 17.25 -1.16
N LEU A 47 19.05 17.13 -2.11
CA LEU A 47 19.22 17.54 -3.50
C LEU A 47 19.51 19.05 -3.64
N PRO A 48 18.78 19.98 -2.98
CA PRO A 48 19.07 21.40 -3.08
C PRO A 48 20.42 21.81 -2.50
N ARG A 49 21.00 20.99 -1.60
CA ARG A 49 22.32 21.20 -0.99
C ARG A 49 23.46 20.56 -1.80
N GLY A 50 23.17 19.89 -2.92
CA GLY A 50 24.17 19.18 -3.71
C GLY A 50 24.84 18.04 -2.95
N SER A 51 24.12 17.42 -2.00
CA SER A 51 24.69 16.32 -1.18
C SER A 51 25.01 15.12 -2.08
N GLU A 52 26.18 14.54 -1.90
CA GLU A 52 26.61 13.37 -2.67
C GLU A 52 25.60 12.22 -2.51
N GLY A 53 25.22 11.60 -3.64
CA GLY A 53 24.28 10.48 -3.66
C GLY A 53 22.81 10.83 -3.42
N ALA A 54 22.43 12.11 -3.28
CA ALA A 54 21.04 12.50 -3.02
C ALA A 54 20.07 12.05 -4.13
N GLU A 55 20.48 12.17 -5.40
CA GLU A 55 19.68 11.72 -6.55
C GLU A 55 19.51 10.20 -6.55
N THR A 56 20.60 9.46 -6.36
CA THR A 56 20.57 8.00 -6.24
C THR A 56 19.71 7.55 -5.06
N GLY A 57 19.82 8.24 -3.91
CA GLY A 57 19.01 7.96 -2.71
C GLY A 57 17.52 8.24 -2.93
N HIS A 58 17.19 9.30 -3.67
CA HIS A 58 15.82 9.62 -4.08
C HIS A 58 15.27 8.51 -4.99
N ALA A 59 15.99 8.16 -6.05
CA ALA A 59 15.62 7.10 -6.99
C ALA A 59 15.47 5.73 -6.30
N ALA A 60 16.41 5.36 -5.43
CA ALA A 60 16.33 4.12 -4.65
C ALA A 60 15.12 4.12 -3.72
N GLY A 61 14.84 5.24 -3.04
CA GLY A 61 13.64 5.37 -2.21
C GLY A 61 12.34 5.28 -3.02
N ALA A 62 12.33 5.76 -4.26
CA ALA A 62 11.19 5.60 -5.15
C ALA A 62 10.98 4.13 -5.49
N ILE A 63 12.03 3.36 -5.78
CA ILE A 63 11.93 1.91 -6.00
C ILE A 63 11.36 1.21 -4.76
N VAL A 64 11.86 1.53 -3.56
CA VAL A 64 11.34 0.99 -2.31
C VAL A 64 9.85 1.30 -2.16
N LEU A 65 9.43 2.54 -2.43
CA LEU A 65 8.03 2.94 -2.39
C LEU A 65 7.16 2.10 -3.34
N HIS A 66 7.62 1.85 -4.57
CA HIS A 66 6.90 0.99 -5.52
C HIS A 66 6.75 -0.44 -5.01
N VAL A 67 7.83 -1.02 -4.47
CA VAL A 67 7.80 -2.39 -3.93
C VAL A 67 6.82 -2.49 -2.76
N VAL A 68 6.94 -1.63 -1.76
CA VAL A 68 6.08 -1.74 -0.56
C VAL A 68 4.62 -1.38 -0.84
N SER A 69 4.36 -0.39 -1.71
CA SER A 69 2.98 -0.07 -2.12
C SER A 69 2.38 -1.16 -3.01
N GLY A 70 3.18 -1.80 -3.88
CA GLY A 70 2.76 -2.97 -4.66
C GLY A 70 2.40 -4.16 -3.79
N LEU A 71 3.22 -4.47 -2.78
CA LEU A 71 2.92 -5.51 -1.80
C LEU A 71 1.67 -5.19 -0.97
N ALA A 72 1.47 -3.93 -0.59
CA ALA A 72 0.24 -3.48 0.06
C ALA A 72 -0.99 -3.68 -0.86
N ALA A 73 -0.88 -3.31 -2.14
CA ALA A 73 -1.95 -3.50 -3.13
C ALA A 73 -2.31 -4.99 -3.31
N ILE A 74 -1.30 -5.86 -3.45
CA ILE A 74 -1.51 -7.32 -3.54
C ILE A 74 -2.21 -7.83 -2.29
N ALA A 75 -1.73 -7.49 -1.09
CA ALA A 75 -2.32 -7.93 0.17
C ALA A 75 -3.78 -7.47 0.30
N ALA A 76 -4.06 -6.20 -0.04
CA ALA A 76 -5.40 -5.63 0.00
C ALA A 76 -6.37 -6.33 -0.97
N VAL A 77 -5.94 -6.62 -2.20
CA VAL A 77 -6.74 -7.34 -3.19
C VAL A 77 -7.02 -8.77 -2.74
N VAL A 78 -6.03 -9.48 -2.20
CA VAL A 78 -6.22 -10.84 -1.66
C VAL A 78 -7.21 -10.82 -0.50
N LEU A 79 -7.07 -9.89 0.45
CA LEU A 79 -8.01 -9.74 1.57
C LEU A 79 -9.43 -9.38 1.10
N TRP A 80 -9.56 -8.56 0.06
CA TRP A 80 -10.87 -8.22 -0.52
C TRP A 80 -11.53 -9.44 -1.16
N ARG A 81 -10.77 -10.26 -1.91
CA ARG A 81 -11.27 -11.52 -2.48
C ARG A 81 -11.70 -12.52 -1.39
N GLN A 82 -11.04 -12.49 -0.23
CA GLN A 82 -11.41 -13.25 0.96
C GLN A 82 -12.54 -12.60 1.78
N ARG A 83 -13.11 -11.48 1.32
CA ARG A 83 -14.17 -10.70 2.00
C ARG A 83 -13.79 -10.18 3.39
N VAL A 84 -12.48 -9.99 3.64
CA VAL A 84 -11.94 -9.49 4.93
C VAL A 84 -11.88 -7.97 4.96
N VAL A 85 -11.66 -7.32 3.82
CA VAL A 85 -11.62 -5.85 3.68
C VAL A 85 -12.58 -5.37 2.59
N SER A 86 -12.92 -4.09 2.62
CA SER A 86 -13.81 -3.48 1.63
C SER A 86 -13.14 -3.34 0.25
N LEU A 87 -13.94 -3.31 -0.81
CA LEU A 87 -13.47 -2.99 -2.16
C LEU A 87 -12.78 -1.61 -2.21
N ALA A 88 -13.29 -0.65 -1.45
CA ALA A 88 -12.74 0.70 -1.40
C ALA A 88 -11.28 0.71 -0.90
N LEU A 89 -10.95 -0.10 0.11
CA LEU A 89 -9.57 -0.21 0.60
C LEU A 89 -8.65 -0.84 -0.44
N ALA A 90 -9.10 -1.91 -1.11
CA ALA A 90 -8.34 -2.55 -2.18
C ALA A 90 -8.11 -1.62 -3.38
N ALA A 91 -9.15 -0.90 -3.80
CA ALA A 91 -9.07 0.10 -4.86
C ALA A 91 -8.09 1.23 -4.50
N LEU A 92 -8.17 1.76 -3.26
CA LEU A 92 -7.25 2.78 -2.78
C LEU A 92 -5.78 2.31 -2.85
N ALA A 93 -5.49 1.08 -2.40
CA ALA A 93 -4.15 0.52 -2.44
C ALA A 93 -3.61 0.40 -3.88
N VAL A 94 -4.45 -0.07 -4.81
CA VAL A 94 -4.09 -0.18 -6.24
C VAL A 94 -3.87 1.20 -6.86
N VAL A 95 -4.74 2.17 -6.57
CA VAL A 95 -4.59 3.55 -7.07
C VAL A 95 -3.30 4.18 -6.56
N VAL A 96 -2.98 4.04 -5.27
CA VAL A 96 -1.72 4.53 -4.69
C VAL A 96 -0.51 3.92 -5.40
N PHE A 97 -0.50 2.60 -5.60
CA PHE A 97 0.57 1.91 -6.30
C PHE A 97 0.72 2.38 -7.76
N ALA A 98 -0.37 2.44 -8.52
CA ALA A 98 -0.37 2.88 -9.91
C ALA A 98 0.04 4.35 -10.04
N PHE A 99 -0.41 5.20 -9.13
CA PHE A 99 -0.07 6.62 -9.10
C PHE A 99 1.41 6.86 -8.78
N GLY A 100 2.05 5.95 -8.04
CA GLY A 100 3.50 5.92 -7.86
C GLY A 100 4.27 5.84 -9.19
N PHE A 101 3.84 4.97 -10.11
CA PHE A 101 4.46 4.88 -11.44
C PHE A 101 4.24 6.12 -12.27
N LEU A 102 3.05 6.73 -12.19
CA LEU A 102 2.79 8.00 -12.85
C LEU A 102 3.73 9.09 -12.32
N GLN A 103 3.99 9.13 -11.01
CA GLN A 103 4.95 10.04 -10.42
C GLN A 103 6.38 9.76 -10.87
N ALA A 104 6.78 8.51 -11.04
CA ALA A 104 8.09 8.15 -11.58
C ALA A 104 8.23 8.58 -13.05
N ALA A 105 7.20 8.39 -13.87
CA ALA A 105 7.20 8.79 -15.28
C ALA A 105 7.24 10.31 -15.46
N LEU A 106 6.63 11.05 -14.53
CA LEU A 106 6.61 12.51 -14.52
C LEU A 106 7.69 13.11 -13.60
N GLY A 107 8.57 12.28 -13.04
CA GLY A 107 9.63 12.70 -12.13
C GLY A 107 10.82 13.25 -12.89
N GLY A 108 10.97 14.57 -12.87
CA GLY A 108 12.09 15.25 -13.52
C GLY A 108 12.12 16.74 -13.21
N TYR A 109 13.29 17.36 -13.35
CA TYR A 109 13.48 18.79 -13.08
C TYR A 109 12.59 19.68 -13.98
N SER A 110 12.34 19.27 -15.22
CA SER A 110 11.47 19.99 -16.17
C SER A 110 9.97 19.86 -15.86
N SER A 111 9.57 18.95 -14.97
CA SER A 111 8.18 18.61 -14.65
C SER A 111 7.85 18.81 -13.16
N LEU A 112 8.67 19.57 -12.42
CA LEU A 112 8.45 19.81 -10.98
C LEU A 112 7.07 20.41 -10.67
N TYR A 113 6.52 21.21 -11.57
CA TYR A 113 5.20 21.83 -11.42
C TYR A 113 4.05 20.81 -11.36
N VAL A 114 4.22 19.61 -11.91
CA VAL A 114 3.27 18.48 -11.78
C VAL A 114 3.74 17.43 -10.78
N HIS A 115 5.06 17.23 -10.68
CA HIS A 115 5.65 16.26 -9.76
C HIS A 115 5.40 16.64 -8.30
N ILE A 116 5.58 17.90 -7.90
CA ILE A 116 5.39 18.32 -6.51
C ILE A 116 3.93 18.17 -6.06
N PRO A 117 2.92 18.74 -6.77
CA PRO A 117 1.51 18.52 -6.37
C PRO A 117 1.11 17.05 -6.40
N GLY A 118 1.60 16.29 -7.38
CA GLY A 118 1.36 14.86 -7.46
C GLY A 118 1.97 14.09 -6.28
N ALA A 119 3.18 14.44 -5.85
CA ALA A 119 3.79 13.87 -4.64
C ALA A 119 2.96 14.17 -3.39
N MET A 120 2.35 15.37 -3.27
CA MET A 120 1.46 15.67 -2.15
C MET A 120 0.20 14.80 -2.17
N LEU A 121 -0.39 14.60 -3.36
CA LEU A 121 -1.55 13.74 -3.53
C LEU A 121 -1.21 12.27 -3.21
N LEU A 122 -0.06 11.78 -3.68
CA LEU A 122 0.43 10.45 -3.36
C LEU A 122 0.64 10.28 -1.85
N THR A 123 1.20 11.29 -1.19
CA THR A 123 1.39 11.33 0.27
C THR A 123 0.05 11.19 0.99
N ALA A 124 -0.95 11.99 0.61
CA ALA A 124 -2.29 11.88 1.17
C ALA A 124 -2.90 10.49 0.95
N GLY A 125 -2.72 9.91 -0.25
CA GLY A 125 -3.17 8.56 -0.57
C GLY A 125 -2.51 7.48 0.28
N VAL A 126 -1.19 7.54 0.46
CA VAL A 126 -0.42 6.58 1.28
C VAL A 126 -0.80 6.67 2.75
N VAL A 127 -0.96 7.89 3.29
CA VAL A 127 -1.42 8.10 4.67
C VAL A 127 -2.85 7.62 4.85
N TRP A 128 -3.74 7.92 3.90
CA TRP A 128 -5.12 7.43 3.95
C TRP A 128 -5.16 5.91 3.90
N LEU A 129 -4.35 5.27 3.05
CA LEU A 129 -4.24 3.82 3.00
C LEU A 129 -3.81 3.24 4.35
N LEU A 130 -2.81 3.81 5.01
CA LEU A 130 -2.38 3.36 6.34
C LEU A 130 -3.51 3.49 7.37
N VAL A 131 -4.18 4.64 7.42
CA VAL A 131 -5.31 4.87 8.34
C VAL A 131 -6.44 3.87 8.08
N ALA A 132 -6.80 3.64 6.82
CA ALA A 132 -7.83 2.68 6.43
C ALA A 132 -7.43 1.24 6.79
N ALA A 133 -6.18 0.86 6.56
CA ALA A 133 -5.63 -0.44 6.92
C ALA A 133 -5.66 -0.67 8.44
N VAL A 134 -5.22 0.30 9.24
CA VAL A 134 -5.23 0.21 10.71
C VAL A 134 -6.65 0.11 11.26
N ARG A 135 -7.60 0.86 10.68
CA ARG A 135 -9.02 0.81 11.04
C ARG A 135 -9.73 -0.49 10.66
N SER A 136 -9.16 -1.27 9.75
CA SER A 136 -9.69 -2.58 9.39
C SER A 136 -9.46 -3.59 10.53
N ARG A 137 -10.55 -4.08 11.11
CA ARG A 137 -10.54 -5.15 12.13
C ARG A 137 -10.72 -6.51 11.47
N ARG A 138 -10.23 -7.57 12.12
CA ARG A 138 -10.59 -8.95 11.73
C ARG A 138 -12.09 -9.09 11.96
N ALA A 139 -12.82 -9.50 10.93
CA ALA A 139 -14.21 -9.95 11.05
C ALA A 139 -14.26 -11.29 11.79
#